data_AF-H9F270-F1
#
_entry.id   AF-H9F270-F1
#
_cell.length_a   1.000
_cell.length_b   1.000
_cell.length_c   1.000
_cell.angle_alpha   90.00
_cell.angle_beta   90.00
_cell.angle_gamma   90.00
#
_symmetry.space_group_name_H-M   'P 1'
#
loop_
_entity.id
_entity.type
_entity.pdbx_description
1 polymer ?
#
loop_
_entity_poly.entity_id
_entity_poly.type
_entity_poly.pdbx_seq_one_letter_code
_entity_poly.pdbx_strand_id
1 'polypeptide(L)' 'ALPFTKILRVQEVCADALQLLGYRPVYSEDQQRDLTLDLVLPRSPDHLSWASHD' A
#
# COMPACT_ATOMS: atom_id res chain seq x y z
N ALA A 1 3.33 13.26 -13.28
CA ALA A 1 3.59 12.20 -12.28
C ALA A 1 4.70 12.65 -11.34
N LEU A 2 4.69 12.24 -10.06
CA LEU A 2 5.79 12.50 -9.12
C LEU A 2 7.03 11.66 -9.49
N PRO A 3 8.27 12.12 -9.22
CA PRO A 3 9.46 11.29 -9.37
C PRO A 3 9.41 10.05 -8.46
N PHE A 4 9.94 8.91 -8.93
CA PHE A 4 9.94 7.66 -8.16
C PHE A 4 10.70 7.78 -6.84
N THR A 5 11.76 8.57 -6.77
CA THR A 5 12.48 8.86 -5.52
C THR A 5 11.58 9.45 -4.43
N LYS A 6 10.58 10.26 -4.79
CA LYS A 6 9.60 10.77 -3.82
C LYS A 6 8.62 9.68 -3.37
N ILE A 7 8.21 8.81 -4.30
CA ILE A 7 7.34 7.67 -3.98
C ILE A 7 8.06 6.69 -3.06
N LEU A 8 9.31 6.36 -3.36
CA LEU A 8 10.15 5.52 -2.52
C LEU A 8 10.23 6.07 -1.09
N ARG A 9 10.47 7.38 -0.95
CA ARG A 9 10.55 8.02 0.37
C ARG A 9 9.25 7.92 1.16
N VAL A 10 8.10 8.08 0.49
CA VAL A 10 6.78 7.90 1.14
C VAL A 10 6.59 6.46 1.59
N GLN A 11 6.96 5.48 0.76
CA GLN A 11 6.86 4.07 1.12
C GLN A 11 7.76 3.70 2.30
N GLU A 12 8.96 4.27 2.38
CA GLU A 12 9.85 4.08 3.53
C GLU A 12 9.25 4.64 4.82
N VAL A 13 8.78 5.90 4.79
CA VAL A 13 8.22 6.57 5.98
C VAL A 13 6.92 5.89 6.44
N CYS A 14 6.16 5.32 5.51
CA CYS A 14 4.88 4.68 5.78
C CYS A 14 4.95 3.15 5.74
N ALA A 15 6.13 2.53 5.79
CA ALA A 15 6.28 1.08 5.56
C ALA A 15 5.35 0.22 6.43
N ASP A 16 5.33 0.48 7.73
CA ASP A 16 4.48 -0.24 8.69
C ASP A 16 2.99 0.01 8.44
N ALA A 17 2.62 1.25 8.10
CA ALA A 17 1.25 1.61 7.78
C ALA A 17 0.78 0.95 6.48
N LEU A 18 1.62 0.91 5.44
CA LEU A 18 1.33 0.23 4.19
C LEU A 18 1.15 -1.27 4.44
N GLN A 19 2.00 -1.90 5.24
CA GLN A 19 1.85 -3.30 5.62
C GLN A 19 0.53 -3.55 6.36
N LEU A 20 0.24 -2.76 7.39
CA LEU A 20 -0.98 -2.88 8.20
C LEU A 20 -2.24 -2.71 7.35
N LEU A 21 -2.23 -1.75 6.43
CA LEU A 21 -3.36 -1.44 5.56
C LEU A 21 -3.43 -2.34 4.32
N GLY A 22 -2.47 -3.25 4.13
CA GLY A 22 -2.44 -4.18 3.01
C GLY A 22 -2.09 -3.52 1.67
N TYR A 23 -1.35 -2.42 1.68
CA TYR A 23 -0.85 -1.80 0.46
C TYR A 23 0.40 -2.51 -0.06
N ARG A 24 0.49 -2.65 -1.38
CA ARG A 24 1.65 -3.14 -2.12
C ARG A 24 2.58 -1.97 -2.48
N PRO A 25 3.88 -2.01 -2.12
CA PRO A 25 4.86 -1.05 -2.59
C PRO A 25 5.16 -1.22 -4.09
N VAL A 26 5.52 -0.12 -4.76
CA VAL A 26 6.14 -0.11 -6.08
C VAL A 26 7.66 0.01 -5.97
N TYR A 27 8.38 -0.66 -6.84
CA TYR A 27 9.84 -0.80 -6.80
C TYR A 27 10.54 -0.21 -8.04
N SER A 28 9.79 0.30 -9.00
CA SER A 28 10.34 0.97 -10.19
C SER A 28 9.42 2.07 -10.69
N GLU A 29 9.99 2.95 -11.53
CA GLU A 29 9.22 3.96 -12.27
C GLU A 29 8.16 3.33 -13.18
N ASP A 30 8.45 2.17 -13.78
CA ASP A 30 7.50 1.47 -14.64
C ASP A 30 6.29 0.98 -13.84
N GLN A 31 6.52 0.39 -12.67
CA GLN A 31 5.45 -0.03 -11.76
C GLN A 31 4.66 1.17 -11.23
N GLN A 32 5.31 2.30 -10.96
CA GLN A 32 4.62 3.53 -10.54
C GLN A 32 3.70 4.07 -11.64
N ARG A 33 4.04 3.88 -12.92
CA ARG A 33 3.26 4.36 -14.08
C ARG A 33 2.21 3.36 -14.54
N ASP A 34 2.30 2.11 -14.11
CA ASP A 34 1.34 1.06 -14.45
C ASP A 34 0.02 1.25 -13.68
N LEU A 35 -0.99 1.79 -14.38
CA LEU A 35 -2.33 1.99 -13.82
C LEU A 35 -3.15 0.69 -13.67
N THR A 36 -2.65 -0.42 -14.21
CA THR A 36 -3.28 -1.74 -14.07
C THR A 36 -2.82 -2.48 -12.81
N LEU A 37 -1.74 -2.00 -12.19
CA LEU A 37 -1.21 -2.55 -10.95
C LEU A 37 -2.13 -2.22 -9.78
N ASP A 38 -2.73 -3.25 -9.18
CA ASP A 38 -3.46 -3.08 -7.93
C ASP A 38 -2.49 -2.83 -6.77
N LEU A 39 -2.66 -1.68 -6.11
CA LEU A 39 -1.85 -1.25 -4.98
C LEU A 39 -2.43 -1.70 -3.65
N VAL A 40 -3.67 -2.21 -3.61
CA VAL A 40 -4.30 -2.71 -2.39
C VAL A 40 -4.48 -4.21 -2.51
N LEU A 41 -3.87 -4.97 -1.61
CA LEU A 41 -4.01 -6.41 -1.61
C LEU A 41 -5.46 -6.77 -1.23
N PRO A 42 -6.08 -7.75 -1.91
CA PRO A 42 -7.41 -8.22 -1.55
C PRO A 42 -7.37 -8.76 -0.11
N ARG A 43 -8.14 -8.14 0.78
CA ARG A 43 -8.29 -8.61 2.17
C ARG A 43 -9.23 -9.80 2.19
N SER A 44 -8.89 -10.88 2.90
CA SER A 44 -9.86 -11.95 3.17
C SER A 44 -11.04 -11.35 3.95
N PRO A 45 -12.30 -11.71 3.64
CA PRO A 45 -13.49 -11.21 4.34
C PRO A 45 -13.44 -11.38 5.87
N ASP A 46 -12.60 -12.29 6.37
CA ASP A 46 -12.67 -12.81 7.74
C ASP A 46 -11.91 -11.97 8.78
N HIS A 47 -11.22 -10.90 8.39
CA HIS A 47 -10.30 -10.17 9.29
C HIS A 47 -10.80 -8.81 9.80
N LEU A 48 -12.03 -8.40 9.47
CA LEU A 48 -12.63 -7.19 10.03
C LEU A 48 -13.66 -7.55 11.11
N SER A 49 -13.19 -7.97 12.29
CA SER A 49 -13.94 -7.67 13.50
C SER A 49 -13.60 -6.25 13.89
N TRP A 50 -14.51 -5.30 13.64
CA TRP A 50 -14.56 -4.14 14.51
C TRP A 50 -14.79 -4.72 15.90
N ALA A 51 -13.73 -4.85 16.70
CA ALA A 51 -13.89 -5.20 18.09
C ALA A 51 -14.78 -4.09 18.66
N SER A 52 -16.04 -4.45 18.89
CA SER A 52 -16.98 -3.65 19.66
C SER A 52 -16.27 -3.37 20.98
N HIS A 53 -16.03 -2.09 21.24
CA HIS A 53 -15.48 -1.65 22.50
C HIS A 53 -16.62 -1.75 23.52
N ASP A 54 -16.62 -2.82 24.32
CA ASP A 54 -17.34 -2.87 25.61
C ASP A 54 -16.41 -2.33 26.71
#